data_AF-A0A0N7KU64-F1
#
_entry.id   AF-A0A0N7KU64-F1
#
_cell.length_a   1.000
_cell.length_b   1.000
_cell.length_c   1.000
_cell.angle_alpha   90.00
_cell.angle_beta   90.00
_cell.angle_gamma   90.00
#
_symmetry.space_group_name_H-M   'P 1'
#
loop_
_entity.id
_entity.type
_entity.pdbx_description
1 polymer ?
#
loop_
_entity_poly.entity_id
_entity_poly.type
_entity_poly.pdbx_seq_one_letter_code
_entity_poly.pdbx_strand_id
1 'polypeptide(L)'
;MDAMAVLARTSRPAPTLLAATSPAVSRRPAAVSFAAAASPGSRGRVALSAAWGGRAARGRVSAAGRIVASSVEQSYIMIKPDGVQRGLVGEIISRFEKKGFVLKGLKLFQCPKDLAQEHYKDLKEKPFFPGLIEYITSGPVVCMAWEGNGVVASARKLIGATNPLQAEPGTIRGDLAVQTGRNVVHGSDSPDNGKREIALWFKEGELCEWESVLTPWLVE
;
A
#
# COMPACT_ATOMS: atom_id res chain seq x y z
N MET A 1 -10.90 56.70 -42.61
CA MET A 1 -11.68 56.28 -41.43
C MET A 1 -10.78 55.37 -40.58
N ASP A 2 -9.57 55.79 -40.19
CA ASP A 2 -9.21 56.76 -39.11
C ASP A 2 -9.69 56.27 -37.73
N ALA A 3 -8.87 56.08 -36.69
CA ALA A 3 -7.60 56.71 -36.29
C ALA A 3 -6.59 55.65 -35.78
N MET A 4 -5.28 55.65 -36.08
CA MET A 4 -4.17 56.57 -35.78
C MET A 4 -3.71 56.65 -34.30
N ALA A 5 -2.49 56.10 -34.09
CA ALA A 5 -1.50 56.32 -33.01
C ALA A 5 -1.86 55.80 -31.59
N VAL A 6 -1.00 55.09 -30.84
CA VAL A 6 0.35 55.46 -30.42
C VAL A 6 1.23 54.23 -30.18
N LEU A 7 2.42 54.23 -30.79
CA LEU A 7 3.59 53.42 -30.44
C LEU A 7 4.31 54.02 -29.23
N ALA A 8 4.67 53.21 -28.24
CA ALA A 8 5.88 53.44 -27.43
C ALA A 8 6.40 52.12 -26.83
N ARG A 9 7.46 51.60 -27.43
CA ARG A 9 8.32 50.55 -26.87
C ARG A 9 9.08 51.11 -25.67
N THR A 10 9.04 50.43 -24.53
CA THR A 10 10.11 50.52 -23.53
C THR A 10 10.42 49.11 -23.02
N SER A 11 11.57 48.59 -23.47
CA SER A 11 12.19 47.37 -22.98
C SER A 11 12.74 47.60 -21.58
N ARG A 12 12.19 46.92 -20.57
CA ARG A 12 12.79 46.86 -19.23
C ARG A 12 13.94 45.84 -19.23
N PRO A 13 15.13 46.17 -18.71
CA PRO A 13 16.18 45.17 -18.51
C PRO A 13 15.87 44.28 -17.31
N ALA A 14 16.27 43.00 -17.43
CA ALA A 14 16.17 42.00 -16.36
C ALA A 14 17.10 42.36 -15.19
N PRO A 15 16.71 42.07 -13.93
CA PRO A 15 17.58 42.30 -12.78
C PRO A 15 18.73 41.28 -12.75
N THR A 16 19.94 41.81 -12.57
CA THR A 16 21.20 41.08 -12.41
C THR A 16 21.18 40.19 -11.17
N LEU A 17 21.50 38.90 -11.35
CA LEU A 17 21.73 37.92 -10.29
C LEU A 17 22.96 38.32 -9.46
N LEU A 18 22.75 38.68 -8.19
CA LEU A 18 23.81 38.68 -7.18
C LEU A 18 24.00 37.24 -6.68
N ALA A 19 25.16 36.66 -7.00
CA ALA A 19 25.60 35.40 -6.42
C ALA A 19 25.95 35.61 -4.95
N ALA A 20 25.08 35.16 -4.05
CA ALA A 20 25.39 35.02 -2.63
C ALA A 20 26.18 33.71 -2.43
N THR A 21 27.47 33.84 -2.13
CA THR A 21 28.33 32.72 -1.72
C THR A 21 28.01 32.35 -0.27
N SER A 22 27.29 31.25 -0.07
CA SER A 22 27.15 30.62 1.25
C SER A 22 28.38 29.75 1.54
N PRO A 23 28.97 29.81 2.75
CA PRO A 23 30.04 28.90 3.12
C PRO A 23 29.47 27.50 3.38
N ALA A 24 30.03 26.51 2.70
CA ALA A 24 29.73 25.10 2.92
C ALA A 24 30.23 24.66 4.31
N VAL A 25 29.32 24.43 5.24
CA VAL A 25 29.64 23.77 6.51
C VAL A 25 29.57 22.26 6.30
N SER A 26 30.73 21.68 6.05
CA SER A 26 30.98 20.25 6.11
C SER A 26 30.81 19.76 7.54
N ARG A 27 29.78 18.95 7.80
CA ARG A 27 29.66 18.16 9.02
C ARG A 27 29.23 16.74 8.67
N ARG A 28 30.19 15.82 8.69
CA ARG A 28 30.05 14.39 9.01
C ARG A 28 31.46 13.80 9.24
N PRO A 29 31.64 12.72 10.02
CA PRO A 29 30.72 12.06 10.96
C PRO A 29 31.33 11.86 12.36
N ALA A 30 30.51 11.65 13.39
CA ALA A 30 30.97 10.94 14.59
C ALA A 30 30.53 9.48 14.44
N ALA A 31 31.46 8.63 14.02
CA ALA A 31 31.29 7.18 14.07
C ALA A 31 31.39 6.75 15.53
N VAL A 32 30.27 6.32 16.12
CA VAL A 32 30.26 5.69 17.44
C VAL A 32 30.66 4.23 17.23
N SER A 33 31.93 3.91 17.48
CA SER A 33 32.40 2.53 17.57
C SER A 33 31.88 1.90 18.86
N PHE A 34 31.10 0.83 18.74
CA PHE A 34 30.89 -0.11 19.84
C PHE A 34 32.05 -1.10 19.85
N ALA A 35 32.96 -0.94 20.80
CA ALA A 35 33.95 -1.97 21.11
C ALA A 35 33.26 -3.11 21.87
N ALA A 36 33.19 -4.29 21.25
CA ALA A 36 32.82 -5.52 21.92
C ALA A 36 34.00 -5.98 22.79
N ALA A 37 33.86 -5.87 24.11
CA ALA A 37 34.79 -6.48 25.05
C ALA A 37 34.48 -7.98 25.15
N ALA A 38 35.31 -8.81 24.53
CA ALA A 38 35.35 -10.25 24.75
C ALA A 38 36.28 -10.54 25.93
N SER A 39 35.74 -11.13 26.99
CA SER A 39 36.54 -11.74 28.08
C SER A 39 36.66 -13.25 27.84
N PRO A 40 37.86 -13.85 27.98
CA PRO A 40 38.06 -15.28 27.84
C PRO A 40 38.00 -16.01 29.20
N GLY A 41 37.54 -17.25 29.17
CA GLY A 41 37.57 -18.18 30.30
C GLY A 41 36.15 -18.56 30.76
N SER A 42 35.80 -19.80 31.05
CA SER A 42 36.58 -21.02 31.19
C SER A 42 35.62 -22.21 31.13
N ARG A 43 36.16 -23.34 30.67
CA ARG A 43 35.54 -24.67 30.61
C ARG A 43 34.92 -25.07 31.96
N GLY A 44 33.74 -25.68 31.88
CA GLY A 44 33.10 -26.34 33.03
C GLY A 44 31.92 -27.19 32.58
N ARG A 45 32.20 -28.40 32.07
CA ARG A 45 31.18 -29.45 31.96
C ARG A 45 30.80 -29.88 33.38
N VAL A 46 29.52 -29.78 33.72
CA VAL A 46 28.94 -30.60 34.80
C VAL A 46 27.71 -31.27 34.20
N ALA A 47 27.86 -32.56 33.93
CA ALA A 47 26.75 -33.45 33.68
C ALA A 47 26.09 -33.76 35.03
N LEU A 48 24.79 -33.51 35.13
CA LEU A 48 23.95 -34.07 36.19
C LEU A 48 22.81 -34.82 35.50
N SER A 49 22.99 -36.13 35.46
CA SER A 49 21.97 -37.11 35.16
C SER A 49 20.96 -37.15 36.29
N ALA A 50 19.69 -36.87 35.99
CA ALA A 50 18.57 -37.29 36.82
C ALA A 50 17.50 -37.87 35.89
N ALA A 51 17.49 -39.19 35.80
CA ALA A 51 16.44 -39.96 35.18
C ALA A 51 15.23 -39.97 36.12
N TRP A 52 14.15 -39.30 35.75
CA TRP A 52 12.83 -39.52 36.32
C TRP A 52 11.92 -40.15 35.27
N GLY A 53 11.64 -41.43 35.50
CA GLY A 53 10.59 -42.16 34.81
C GLY A 53 9.22 -41.69 35.29
N GLY A 54 8.35 -41.40 34.33
CA GLY A 54 6.96 -41.04 34.58
C GLY A 54 6.19 -41.02 33.26
N ARG A 55 5.71 -42.19 32.85
CA ARG A 55 4.76 -42.32 31.73
C ARG A 55 3.44 -41.68 32.17
N ALA A 56 3.19 -40.45 31.74
CA ALA A 56 1.86 -39.85 31.75
C ALA A 56 1.29 -39.96 30.33
N ALA A 57 0.34 -40.88 30.16
CA ALA A 57 -0.48 -40.98 28.97
C ALA A 57 -1.28 -39.67 28.83
N ARG A 58 -0.84 -38.78 27.94
CA ARG A 58 -1.63 -37.62 27.53
C ARG A 58 -2.71 -38.12 26.58
N GLY A 59 -3.94 -38.17 27.08
CA GLY A 59 -5.13 -38.42 26.29
C GLY A 59 -5.18 -37.47 25.10
N ARG A 60 -5.45 -38.03 23.91
CA ARG A 60 -5.89 -37.25 22.75
C ARG A 60 -7.22 -36.61 23.11
N VAL A 61 -7.20 -35.34 23.46
CA VAL A 61 -8.40 -34.51 23.36
C VAL A 61 -8.63 -34.33 21.87
N SER A 62 -9.63 -35.03 21.34
CA SER A 62 -10.14 -34.79 20.00
C SER A 62 -10.71 -33.38 19.98
N ALA A 63 -10.01 -32.45 19.33
CA ALA A 63 -10.54 -31.14 18.98
C ALA A 63 -11.57 -31.31 17.84
N ALA A 64 -12.68 -31.98 18.14
CA ALA A 64 -13.86 -31.96 17.32
C ALA A 64 -14.57 -30.63 17.57
N GLY A 65 -14.34 -29.68 16.66
CA GLY A 65 -14.92 -28.35 16.73
C GLY A 65 -14.19 -27.38 15.82
N ARG A 66 -14.01 -27.72 14.53
CA ARG A 66 -13.75 -26.69 13.53
C ARG A 66 -15.02 -25.86 13.45
N ILE A 67 -15.08 -24.78 14.23
CA ILE A 67 -15.97 -23.66 13.96
C ILE A 67 -15.73 -23.35 12.49
N VAL A 68 -16.78 -23.47 11.67
CA VAL A 68 -16.74 -23.01 10.29
C VAL A 68 -16.46 -21.53 10.39
N ALA A 69 -15.21 -21.13 10.18
CA ALA A 69 -14.85 -19.73 10.11
C ALA A 69 -15.68 -19.17 8.95
N SER A 70 -16.66 -18.34 9.28
CA SER A 70 -17.16 -17.33 8.35
C SER A 70 -15.92 -16.67 7.77
N SER A 71 -15.62 -16.91 6.50
CA SER A 71 -14.40 -16.38 5.87
C SER A 71 -14.43 -14.86 6.03
N VAL A 72 -13.47 -14.29 6.76
CA VAL A 72 -13.37 -12.85 6.94
C VAL A 72 -13.27 -12.20 5.56
N GLU A 73 -13.97 -11.09 5.36
CA GLU A 73 -14.03 -10.42 4.06
C GLU A 73 -12.65 -9.87 3.68
N GLN A 74 -12.32 -9.92 2.39
CA GLN A 74 -11.08 -9.40 1.83
C GLN A 74 -11.35 -8.48 0.65
N SER A 75 -10.52 -7.44 0.49
CA SER A 75 -10.57 -6.50 -0.63
C SER A 75 -9.20 -6.39 -1.30
N TYR A 76 -9.22 -6.37 -2.64
CA TYR A 76 -8.04 -6.02 -3.43
C TYR A 76 -7.96 -4.49 -3.56
N ILE A 77 -6.82 -3.93 -3.20
CA ILE A 77 -6.52 -2.51 -3.33
C ILE A 77 -5.27 -2.36 -4.18
N MET A 78 -5.29 -1.45 -5.15
CA MET A 78 -4.13 -1.20 -6.02
C MET A 78 -3.82 0.28 -6.07
N ILE A 79 -2.61 0.66 -5.67
CA ILE A 79 -2.09 2.00 -5.93
C ILE A 79 -1.62 2.01 -7.38
N LYS A 80 -2.22 2.89 -8.17
CA LYS A 80 -2.02 3.00 -9.62
C LYS A 80 -0.67 3.68 -9.94
N PRO A 81 -0.22 3.66 -11.21
CA PRO A 81 1.11 4.17 -11.55
C PRO A 81 1.35 5.63 -11.16
N ASP A 82 0.35 6.49 -11.28
CA ASP A 82 0.40 7.88 -10.82
C ASP A 82 0.55 8.00 -9.29
N GLY A 83 -0.08 7.13 -8.51
CA GLY A 83 0.09 7.08 -7.05
C GLY A 83 1.52 6.70 -6.65
N VAL A 84 2.13 5.75 -7.37
CA VAL A 84 3.52 5.35 -7.16
C VAL A 84 4.48 6.48 -7.56
N GLN A 85 4.32 7.04 -8.76
CA GLN A 85 5.17 8.12 -9.27
C GLN A 85 5.15 9.38 -8.40
N ARG A 86 4.04 9.62 -7.69
CA ARG A 86 3.88 10.76 -6.77
C ARG A 86 4.33 10.48 -5.34
N GLY A 87 4.86 9.29 -5.05
CA GLY A 87 5.33 8.92 -3.71
C GLY A 87 4.20 8.76 -2.68
N LEU A 88 2.98 8.42 -3.11
CA LEU A 88 1.80 8.33 -2.23
C LEU A 88 1.62 6.95 -1.57
N VAL A 89 2.56 6.03 -1.77
CA VAL A 89 2.43 4.64 -1.31
C VAL A 89 2.26 4.54 0.21
N GLY A 90 3.16 5.18 0.97
CA GLY A 90 3.10 5.16 2.43
C GLY A 90 1.85 5.84 2.98
N GLU A 91 1.44 6.97 2.38
CA GLU A 91 0.23 7.68 2.77
C GLU A 91 -1.00 6.79 2.63
N ILE A 92 -1.18 6.15 1.46
CA ILE A 92 -2.34 5.29 1.18
C ILE A 92 -2.34 4.07 2.12
N ILE A 93 -1.23 3.35 2.25
CA ILE A 93 -1.12 2.20 3.16
C ILE A 93 -1.50 2.61 4.59
N SER A 94 -0.96 3.74 5.08
CA SER A 94 -1.20 4.20 6.44
C SER A 94 -2.68 4.45 6.74
N ARG A 95 -3.49 4.84 5.74
CA ARG A 95 -4.93 5.05 5.95
C ARG A 95 -5.68 3.75 6.20
N PHE A 96 -5.28 2.66 5.54
CA PHE A 96 -5.85 1.33 5.80
C PHE A 96 -5.37 0.76 7.14
N GLU A 97 -4.08 0.90 7.46
CA GLU A 97 -3.52 0.47 8.76
C GLU A 97 -4.19 1.18 9.93
N LYS A 98 -4.30 2.52 9.89
CA LYS A 98 -4.97 3.32 10.93
C LYS A 98 -6.45 2.98 11.10
N LYS A 99 -7.09 2.44 10.05
CA LYS A 99 -8.49 1.99 10.12
C LYS A 99 -8.64 0.67 10.87
N GLY A 100 -7.55 -0.09 11.03
CA GLY A 100 -7.54 -1.38 11.71
C GLY A 100 -7.67 -2.59 10.79
N PHE A 101 -7.53 -2.42 9.46
CA PHE A 101 -7.53 -3.54 8.54
C PHE A 101 -6.20 -4.30 8.58
N VAL A 102 -6.26 -5.60 8.29
CA VAL A 102 -5.09 -6.49 8.33
C VAL A 102 -4.53 -6.64 6.92
N LEU A 103 -3.26 -6.27 6.73
CA LEU A 103 -2.57 -6.43 5.45
C LEU A 103 -2.13 -7.89 5.28
N LYS A 104 -2.70 -8.59 4.29
CA LYS A 104 -2.40 -10.01 4.00
C LYS A 104 -1.46 -10.19 2.83
N GLY A 105 -1.38 -9.24 1.91
CA GLY A 105 -0.47 -9.29 0.77
C GLY A 105 -0.05 -7.90 0.35
N LEU A 106 1.22 -7.73 -0.02
CA LEU A 106 1.80 -6.47 -0.51
C LEU A 106 2.90 -6.76 -1.52
N LYS A 107 2.80 -6.19 -2.73
CA LYS A 107 3.89 -6.24 -3.71
C LYS A 107 3.92 -5.02 -4.63
N LEU A 108 5.13 -4.56 -4.94
CA LEU A 108 5.37 -3.66 -6.07
C LEU A 108 5.47 -4.52 -7.35
N PHE A 109 4.69 -4.18 -8.37
CA PHE A 109 4.51 -5.06 -9.51
C PHE A 109 4.41 -4.28 -10.82
N GLN A 110 5.10 -4.77 -11.86
CA GLN A 110 4.95 -4.25 -13.21
C GLN A 110 3.87 -5.08 -13.94
N CYS A 111 2.70 -4.49 -14.15
CA CYS A 111 1.55 -5.21 -14.68
C CYS A 111 1.71 -5.54 -16.18
N PRO A 112 1.65 -6.82 -16.60
CA PRO A 112 1.56 -7.16 -18.01
C PRO A 112 0.17 -6.84 -18.56
N LYS A 113 0.10 -6.55 -19.86
CA LYS A 113 -1.13 -6.10 -20.54
C LYS A 113 -2.29 -7.07 -20.38
N ASP A 114 -2.04 -8.36 -20.54
CA ASP A 114 -3.08 -9.40 -20.48
C ASP A 114 -3.73 -9.45 -19.09
N LEU A 115 -2.95 -9.26 -18.02
CA LEU A 115 -3.46 -9.23 -16.65
C LEU A 115 -4.34 -8.00 -16.41
N ALA A 116 -3.93 -6.83 -16.91
CA ALA A 116 -4.74 -5.61 -16.82
C ALA A 116 -6.06 -5.77 -17.59
N GLN A 117 -6.03 -6.42 -18.77
CA GLN A 117 -7.22 -6.68 -19.57
C GLN A 117 -8.18 -7.63 -18.86
N GLU A 118 -7.69 -8.70 -18.25
CA GLU A 118 -8.51 -9.62 -17.47
C GLU A 118 -9.13 -8.93 -16.25
N HIS A 119 -8.37 -8.09 -15.54
CA HIS A 119 -8.87 -7.35 -14.39
C HIS A 119 -9.99 -6.36 -14.77
N TYR A 120 -9.87 -5.69 -15.91
CA TYR A 120 -10.86 -4.73 -16.41
C TYR A 120 -11.82 -5.29 -17.47
N LYS A 121 -11.97 -6.62 -17.56
CA LYS A 121 -12.75 -7.26 -18.63
C LYS A 121 -14.19 -6.76 -18.75
N ASP A 122 -14.81 -6.40 -17.63
CA ASP A 122 -16.18 -5.88 -17.56
C ASP A 122 -16.31 -4.49 -18.21
N LEU A 123 -15.19 -3.81 -18.47
CA LEU A 123 -15.11 -2.49 -19.10
C LEU A 123 -14.67 -2.56 -20.57
N LYS A 124 -14.47 -3.75 -21.16
CA LYS A 124 -13.91 -3.93 -22.51
C LYS A 124 -14.63 -3.14 -23.60
N GLU A 125 -15.96 -3.05 -23.50
CA GLU A 125 -16.81 -2.34 -24.47
C GLU A 125 -16.86 -0.81 -24.24
N LYS A 126 -16.17 -0.29 -23.21
CA LYS A 126 -16.15 1.15 -22.92
C LYS A 126 -15.11 1.86 -23.79
N PRO A 127 -15.41 3.07 -24.31
CA PRO A 127 -14.50 3.77 -25.22
C PRO A 127 -13.15 4.14 -24.58
N PHE A 128 -13.10 4.25 -23.26
CA PHE A 128 -11.87 4.55 -22.51
C PHE A 128 -11.03 3.31 -22.19
N PHE A 129 -11.48 2.10 -22.50
CA PHE A 129 -10.79 0.86 -22.14
C PHE A 129 -9.35 0.78 -22.67
N PRO A 130 -9.05 1.10 -23.95
CA PRO A 130 -7.67 1.05 -24.45
C PRO A 130 -6.73 1.96 -23.63
N GLY A 131 -7.16 3.19 -23.35
CA GLY A 131 -6.38 4.15 -22.55
C GLY A 131 -6.25 3.74 -21.08
N LEU A 132 -7.24 3.04 -20.52
CA LEU A 132 -7.16 2.47 -19.17
C LEU A 132 -6.07 1.40 -19.09
N ILE A 133 -6.02 0.49 -20.07
CA ILE A 133 -5.01 -0.57 -20.11
C ILE A 133 -3.61 0.02 -20.30
N GLU A 134 -3.45 0.97 -21.22
CA GLU A 134 -2.18 1.68 -21.41
C GLU A 134 -1.73 2.38 -20.12
N TYR A 135 -2.64 3.10 -19.47
CA TYR A 135 -2.34 3.78 -18.20
C TYR A 135 -1.89 2.80 -17.11
N ILE A 136 -2.60 1.69 -16.90
CA ILE A 136 -2.28 0.74 -15.82
C ILE A 136 -0.98 -0.02 -16.09
N THR A 137 -0.61 -0.18 -17.36
CA THR A 137 0.63 -0.86 -17.76
C THR A 137 1.82 0.10 -17.94
N SER A 138 1.59 1.42 -17.90
CA SER A 138 2.62 2.45 -18.14
C SER A 138 3.71 2.54 -17.07
N GLY A 139 3.52 1.91 -15.91
CA GLY A 139 4.47 1.95 -14.81
C GLY A 139 4.12 0.94 -13.71
N PRO A 140 4.90 0.92 -12.62
CA PRO A 140 4.66 -0.01 -11.53
C PRO A 140 3.41 0.35 -10.74
N VAL A 141 2.73 -0.66 -10.23
CA VAL A 141 1.60 -0.56 -9.29
C VAL A 141 1.98 -1.19 -7.96
N VAL A 142 1.32 -0.80 -6.88
CA VAL A 142 1.40 -1.51 -5.59
C VAL A 142 0.10 -2.27 -5.39
N CYS A 143 0.20 -3.60 -5.39
CA CYS A 143 -0.91 -4.52 -5.18
C CYS A 143 -1.01 -4.86 -3.69
N MET A 144 -2.22 -4.80 -3.13
CA MET A 144 -2.47 -5.08 -1.73
C MET A 144 -3.72 -5.95 -1.56
N ALA A 145 -3.66 -6.87 -0.60
CA ALA A 145 -4.81 -7.61 -0.11
C ALA A 145 -5.07 -7.22 1.35
N TRP A 146 -6.23 -6.65 1.62
CA TRP A 146 -6.65 -6.21 2.96
C TRP A 146 -7.80 -7.07 3.45
N GLU A 147 -7.74 -7.47 4.72
CA GLU A 147 -8.75 -8.29 5.39
C GLU A 147 -9.39 -7.53 6.55
N GLY A 148 -10.70 -7.74 6.73
CA GLY A 148 -11.45 -7.28 7.89
C GLY A 148 -12.96 -7.23 7.64
N ASN A 149 -13.73 -7.06 8.71
CA ASN A 149 -15.19 -7.00 8.63
C ASN A 149 -15.64 -5.76 7.81
N GLY A 150 -16.38 -5.99 6.73
CA GLY A 150 -16.87 -4.95 5.82
C GLY A 150 -15.75 -4.15 5.13
N VAL A 151 -14.57 -4.76 4.96
CA VAL A 151 -13.39 -4.12 4.36
C VAL A 151 -13.67 -3.56 2.97
N VAL A 152 -14.46 -4.24 2.14
CA VAL A 152 -14.77 -3.77 0.78
C VAL A 152 -15.57 -2.47 0.84
N ALA A 153 -16.69 -2.47 1.57
CA ALA A 153 -17.55 -1.30 1.67
C ALA A 153 -16.82 -0.11 2.34
N SER A 154 -16.04 -0.39 3.39
CA SER A 154 -15.26 0.61 4.11
C SER A 154 -14.10 1.15 3.26
N ALA A 155 -13.39 0.30 2.52
CA ALA A 155 -12.32 0.70 1.60
C ALA A 155 -12.86 1.64 0.53
N ARG A 156 -14.03 1.34 -0.05
CA ARG A 156 -14.68 2.21 -1.05
C ARG A 156 -15.03 3.59 -0.49
N LYS A 157 -15.53 3.64 0.75
CA LYS A 157 -15.78 4.91 1.45
C LYS A 157 -14.49 5.68 1.71
N LEU A 158 -13.44 5.01 2.19
CA LEU A 158 -12.13 5.60 2.46
C LEU A 158 -11.46 6.12 1.18
N ILE A 159 -11.60 5.39 0.08
CA ILE A 159 -11.06 5.77 -1.22
C ILE A 159 -11.76 7.01 -1.79
N GLY A 160 -13.08 7.10 -1.64
CA GLY A 160 -13.90 8.17 -2.20
C GLY A 160 -14.36 7.91 -3.64
N ALA A 161 -15.21 8.81 -4.15
CA ALA A 161 -15.84 8.68 -5.47
C ALA A 161 -14.80 8.51 -6.60
N THR A 162 -15.18 7.79 -7.67
CA THR A 162 -14.28 7.52 -8.81
C THR A 162 -13.81 8.80 -9.50
N ASN A 163 -14.69 9.78 -9.62
CA ASN A 163 -14.35 11.14 -10.03
C ASN A 163 -13.86 11.92 -8.79
N PRO A 164 -12.58 12.32 -8.71
CA PRO A 164 -12.05 13.04 -7.55
C PRO A 164 -12.76 14.36 -7.26
N LEU A 165 -13.35 15.03 -8.26
CA LEU A 165 -14.14 16.25 -8.07
C LEU A 165 -15.46 16.02 -7.32
N GLN A 166 -15.86 14.76 -7.16
CA GLN A 166 -17.03 14.33 -6.39
C GLN A 166 -16.62 13.55 -5.14
N ALA A 167 -15.32 13.46 -4.84
CA ALA A 167 -14.82 12.76 -3.66
C ALA A 167 -14.69 13.76 -2.51
N GLU A 168 -15.26 13.41 -1.35
CA GLU A 168 -15.26 14.27 -0.18
C GLU A 168 -13.84 14.48 0.38
N PRO A 169 -13.53 15.66 0.96
CA PRO A 169 -12.30 15.88 1.72
C PRO A 169 -12.11 14.82 2.82
N GLY A 170 -10.87 14.38 3.01
CA GLY A 170 -10.51 13.28 3.92
C GLY A 170 -10.56 11.89 3.27
N THR A 171 -11.17 11.75 2.09
CA THR A 171 -11.02 10.52 1.28
C THR A 171 -9.70 10.55 0.51
N ILE A 172 -9.19 9.36 0.13
CA ILE A 172 -7.92 9.27 -0.61
C ILE A 172 -7.99 10.08 -1.91
N ARG A 173 -9.08 9.97 -2.67
CA ARG A 173 -9.22 10.70 -3.94
C ARG A 173 -9.53 12.18 -3.74
N GLY A 174 -10.31 12.54 -2.73
CA GLY A 174 -10.60 13.94 -2.42
C GLY A 174 -9.33 14.71 -2.02
N ASP A 175 -8.44 14.07 -1.27
CA ASP A 175 -7.19 14.70 -0.81
C ASP A 175 -6.07 14.64 -1.86
N LEU A 176 -6.00 13.55 -2.62
CA LEU A 176 -4.81 13.21 -3.40
C LEU A 176 -5.03 13.18 -4.91
N ALA A 177 -6.23 13.43 -5.44
CA ALA A 177 -6.46 13.38 -6.88
C ALA A 177 -7.32 14.55 -7.39
N VAL A 178 -7.21 14.85 -8.68
CA VAL A 178 -7.96 15.93 -9.33
C VAL A 178 -8.78 15.43 -10.52
N GLN A 179 -8.23 14.51 -11.32
CA GLN A 179 -8.86 14.02 -12.54
C GLN A 179 -9.16 12.52 -12.48
N THR A 180 -10.29 12.10 -13.05
CA THR A 180 -10.74 10.69 -13.06
C THR A 180 -9.71 9.73 -13.67
N GLY A 181 -8.99 10.16 -14.72
CA GLY A 181 -7.96 9.34 -15.38
C GLY A 181 -6.66 9.20 -14.57
N ARG A 182 -6.51 9.93 -13.46
CA ARG A 182 -5.35 9.95 -12.56
C ARG A 182 -5.83 9.99 -11.11
N ASN A 183 -6.62 8.99 -10.74
CA ASN A 183 -7.31 8.91 -9.46
C ASN A 183 -6.63 8.00 -8.43
N VAL A 184 -5.31 7.80 -8.59
CA VAL A 184 -4.34 7.22 -7.64
C VAL A 184 -4.54 5.79 -7.13
N VAL A 185 -5.76 5.32 -6.93
CA VAL A 185 -6.06 4.07 -6.24
C VAL A 185 -7.28 3.38 -6.83
N HIS A 186 -7.24 2.05 -6.85
CA HIS A 186 -8.36 1.14 -7.12
C HIS A 186 -8.72 0.38 -5.84
N GLY A 187 -9.99 0.03 -5.69
CA GLY A 187 -10.45 -0.92 -4.68
C GLY A 187 -11.67 -1.69 -5.17
N SER A 188 -11.73 -2.97 -4.85
CA SER A 188 -12.84 -3.86 -5.23
C SER A 188 -14.19 -3.26 -4.84
N ASP A 189 -15.22 -3.47 -5.67
CA ASP A 189 -16.56 -2.89 -5.49
C ASP A 189 -17.56 -3.84 -4.80
N SER A 190 -17.24 -5.13 -4.70
CA SER A 190 -18.03 -6.15 -4.02
C SER A 190 -17.14 -7.20 -3.38
N PRO A 191 -17.63 -7.96 -2.37
CA PRO A 191 -16.89 -9.06 -1.76
C PRO A 191 -16.46 -10.13 -2.77
N ASP A 192 -17.32 -10.44 -3.74
CA ASP A 192 -17.01 -11.42 -4.79
C ASP A 192 -15.90 -10.91 -5.72
N ASN A 193 -15.95 -9.62 -6.10
CA ASN A 193 -14.86 -9.02 -6.86
C ASN A 193 -13.57 -8.91 -6.05
N GLY A 194 -13.65 -8.70 -4.73
CA GLY A 194 -12.51 -8.77 -3.82
C GLY A 194 -11.78 -10.11 -3.92
N LYS A 195 -12.52 -11.22 -3.76
CA LYS A 195 -11.98 -12.58 -3.89
C LYS A 195 -11.41 -12.84 -5.28
N ARG A 196 -12.15 -12.50 -6.34
CA ARG A 196 -11.72 -12.64 -7.74
C ARG A 196 -10.43 -11.90 -8.01
N GLU A 197 -10.36 -10.64 -7.61
CA GLU A 197 -9.20 -9.77 -7.86
C GLU A 197 -7.99 -10.23 -7.07
N ILE A 198 -8.15 -10.61 -5.80
CA ILE A 198 -7.04 -11.18 -5.02
C ILE A 198 -6.50 -12.44 -5.71
N ALA A 199 -7.36 -13.36 -6.12
CA ALA A 199 -6.95 -14.59 -6.81
C ALA A 199 -6.28 -14.32 -8.18
N LEU A 200 -6.66 -13.23 -8.85
CA LEU A 200 -6.06 -12.82 -10.12
C LEU A 200 -4.65 -12.22 -9.91
N TRP A 201 -4.47 -11.42 -8.86
CA TRP A 201 -3.26 -10.64 -8.64
C TRP A 201 -2.25 -11.32 -7.73
N PHE A 202 -2.66 -12.23 -6.85
CA PHE A 202 -1.80 -12.95 -5.92
C PHE A 202 -1.83 -14.45 -6.20
N LYS A 203 -0.65 -15.03 -6.39
CA LYS A 203 -0.47 -16.48 -6.53
C LYS A 203 -0.55 -17.17 -5.17
N GLU A 204 -0.71 -18.49 -5.21
CA GLU A 204 -0.61 -19.32 -4.01
C GLU A 204 0.73 -19.06 -3.29
N GLY A 205 0.65 -18.83 -1.98
CA GLY A 205 1.81 -18.51 -1.13
C GLY A 205 2.24 -17.04 -1.13
N GLU A 206 1.64 -16.15 -1.93
CA GLU A 206 1.92 -14.70 -1.88
C GLU A 206 1.10 -13.95 -0.82
N LEU A 207 0.15 -14.62 -0.17
CA LEU A 207 -0.59 -14.09 0.99
C LEU A 207 -0.02 -14.65 2.29
N CYS A 208 0.14 -13.78 3.27
CA CYS A 208 0.62 -14.11 4.61
C CYS A 208 -0.56 -14.41 5.54
N GLU A 209 -0.53 -15.58 6.17
CA GLU A 209 -1.44 -15.91 7.27
C GLU A 209 -0.86 -15.47 8.60
N TRP A 210 -1.48 -14.45 9.19
CA TRP A 210 -1.13 -13.91 10.51
C TRP A 210 -2.34 -13.26 11.18
N GLU A 211 -2.23 -13.08 12.49
CA GLU A 211 -3.24 -12.46 13.35
C GLU A 211 -2.69 -11.19 14.00
N SER A 212 -3.48 -10.12 13.96
CA SER A 212 -3.11 -8.86 14.60
C SER A 212 -3.31 -8.95 16.11
N VAL A 213 -2.31 -8.51 16.87
CA VAL A 213 -2.43 -8.33 18.33
C VAL A 213 -3.49 -7.29 18.70
N LEU A 214 -3.90 -6.44 17.75
CA LEU A 214 -4.94 -5.43 17.93
C LEU A 214 -6.36 -5.99 17.73
N THR A 215 -6.52 -7.21 17.19
CA THR A 215 -7.84 -7.80 16.90
C THR A 215 -8.81 -7.73 18.08
N PRO A 216 -8.42 -8.06 19.33
CA PRO A 216 -9.32 -7.99 20.49
C PRO A 216 -9.82 -6.58 20.84
N TRP A 217 -9.21 -5.54 20.27
CA TRP A 217 -9.58 -4.14 20.49
C TRP A 217 -10.35 -3.52 19.31
N LEU A 218 -10.45 -4.26 18.19
CA LEU A 218 -11.04 -3.78 16.93
C LEU A 218 -12.30 -4.56 16.54
N VAL A 219 -12.50 -5.75 17.10
CA VAL A 219 -13.61 -6.65 16.79
C VAL A 219 -14.31 -7.07 18.08
N GLU A 220 -15.64 -7.00 18.09
CA GLU A 220 -16.52 -7.42 19.20
C GLU A 220 -16.89 -8.90 19.14
#